data_AF-A0A4R5PH46-F1
#
_entry.id   AF-A0A4R5PH46-F1
#
_cell.length_a   1.000
_cell.length_b   1.000
_cell.length_c   1.000
_cell.angle_alpha   90.00
_cell.angle_beta   90.00
_cell.angle_gamma   90.00
#
_symmetry.space_group_name_H-M   'P 1'
#
loop_
_entity.id
_entity.type
_entity.pdbx_description
1 polymer ?
#
loop_
_entity_poly.entity_id
_entity_poly.type
_entity_poly.pdbx_seq_one_letter_code
_entity_poly.pdbx_strand_id
1 'polypeptide(L)'
;MAATAEENRAGCDFITGRGNKITAHESDPGTTGAGLIATTPASGNTTWPAATDGAGADAGYGVSQGSPVTLQGPAGKVVGWYGVWNGSKFLRGHALDQSMTIGSNPVNFDITPKARFKGGQ
;
A
#
# COMPACT_ATOMS: atom_id res chain seq x y z
N MET A 1 -25.12 9.82 -3.29
CA MET A 1 -24.55 11.18 -3.44
C MET A 1 -23.10 10.99 -3.89
N ALA A 2 -22.68 11.67 -4.96
CA ALA A 2 -21.28 11.62 -5.38
C ALA A 2 -20.47 12.59 -4.49
N ALA A 3 -19.37 12.11 -3.91
CA ALA A 3 -18.49 12.96 -3.12
C ALA A 3 -17.75 13.97 -4.02
N THR A 4 -17.60 15.17 -3.50
CA THR A 4 -16.75 16.22 -4.10
C THR A 4 -15.28 15.80 -4.11
N ALA A 5 -14.46 16.44 -4.94
CA ALA A 5 -13.02 16.21 -4.95
C ALA A 5 -12.38 16.45 -3.57
N GLU A 6 -12.84 17.48 -2.85
CA GLU A 6 -12.38 17.79 -1.50
C GLU A 6 -12.72 16.68 -0.49
N GLU A 7 -13.95 16.15 -0.51
CA GLU A 7 -14.32 15.02 0.34
C GLU A 7 -13.52 13.76 0.01
N ASN A 8 -13.20 13.55 -1.28
CA ASN A 8 -12.36 12.43 -1.68
C ASN A 8 -10.92 12.56 -1.17
N ARG A 9 -10.34 13.76 -1.23
CA ARG A 9 -9.03 14.04 -0.63
C ARG A 9 -9.04 13.88 0.88
N ALA A 10 -10.03 14.45 1.57
CA ALA A 10 -10.16 14.34 3.01
C ALA A 10 -10.33 12.88 3.47
N GLY A 11 -11.11 12.08 2.74
CA GLY A 11 -11.22 10.64 2.99
C GLY A 11 -9.91 9.91 2.75
N CYS A 12 -9.15 10.30 1.72
CA CYS A 12 -7.82 9.78 1.45
C CYS A 12 -6.83 10.11 2.59
N ASP A 13 -6.79 11.36 3.05
CA ASP A 13 -5.95 11.80 4.17
C ASP A 13 -6.33 11.08 5.47
N PHE A 14 -7.62 10.87 5.71
CA PHE A 14 -8.07 10.09 6.84
C PHE A 14 -7.54 8.66 6.79
N ILE A 15 -7.62 7.98 5.64
CA ILE A 15 -7.16 6.60 5.55
C ILE A 15 -5.64 6.46 5.66
N THR A 16 -4.86 7.38 5.08
CA THR A 16 -3.40 7.36 5.19
C THR A 16 -2.93 7.72 6.59
N GLY A 17 -3.61 8.65 7.27
CA GLY A 17 -3.34 9.02 8.66
C GLY A 17 -3.55 7.89 9.67
N ARG A 18 -4.26 6.82 9.30
CA ARG A 18 -4.50 5.68 10.22
C ARG A 18 -3.33 4.72 10.35
N GLY A 19 -2.40 4.66 9.40
CA GLY A 19 -1.31 3.70 9.45
C GLY A 19 -0.28 3.88 8.35
N ASN A 20 0.99 3.66 8.69
CA ASN A 20 2.12 3.92 7.82
C ASN A 20 3.13 2.76 7.76
N LYS A 21 2.92 1.68 8.51
CA LYS A 21 3.77 0.49 8.43
C LYS A 21 3.36 -0.34 7.22
N ILE A 22 4.32 -0.64 6.36
CA ILE A 22 4.16 -1.37 5.10
C ILE A 22 4.83 -2.74 5.21
N THR A 23 4.17 -3.78 4.72
CA THR A 23 4.67 -5.14 4.61
C THR A 23 4.47 -5.68 3.19
N ALA A 24 5.33 -6.62 2.76
CA ALA A 24 5.23 -7.27 1.45
C ALA A 24 4.39 -8.56 1.53
N HIS A 25 3.56 -8.82 0.52
CA HIS A 25 2.67 -9.98 0.49
C HIS A 25 2.67 -10.68 -0.88
N GLU A 26 2.56 -12.01 -0.85
CA GLU A 26 2.54 -12.87 -2.04
C GLU A 26 1.15 -13.08 -2.63
N SER A 27 0.11 -12.83 -1.84
CA SER A 27 -1.29 -12.92 -2.22
C SER A 27 -2.08 -11.77 -1.61
N ASP A 28 -3.35 -11.63 -1.99
CA ASP A 28 -4.26 -10.65 -1.39
C ASP A 28 -4.27 -10.80 0.15
N PRO A 29 -3.85 -9.78 0.92
CA PRO A 29 -3.85 -9.83 2.37
C PRO A 29 -5.26 -9.85 2.98
N GLY A 30 -6.29 -9.54 2.18
CA GLY A 30 -7.69 -9.46 2.61
C GLY A 30 -7.86 -8.47 3.76
N THR A 31 -8.59 -8.91 4.80
CA THR A 31 -8.81 -8.13 6.03
C THR A 31 -7.95 -8.59 7.21
N THR A 32 -7.04 -9.54 6.99
CA THR A 32 -6.30 -10.23 8.06
C THR A 32 -4.78 -10.13 7.95
N GLY A 33 -4.25 -9.64 6.82
CA GLY A 33 -2.81 -9.61 6.57
C GLY A 33 -2.25 -10.96 6.09
N ALA A 34 -3.07 -11.77 5.42
CA ALA A 34 -2.66 -13.08 4.89
C ALA A 34 -1.55 -12.96 3.83
N GLY A 35 -0.80 -14.05 3.58
CA GLY A 35 0.23 -14.07 2.53
C GLY A 35 1.44 -13.17 2.81
N LEU A 36 1.70 -12.83 4.08
CA LEU A 36 2.87 -12.03 4.48
C LEU A 36 4.17 -12.74 4.07
N ILE A 37 5.03 -12.04 3.35
CA ILE A 37 6.38 -12.51 3.04
C ILE A 37 7.26 -12.24 4.25
N ALA A 38 7.58 -13.30 5.00
CA ALA A 38 8.53 -13.22 6.10
C ALA A 38 9.94 -12.97 5.57
N THR A 39 10.59 -11.91 6.05
CA THR A 39 11.87 -11.40 5.51
C THR A 39 12.50 -10.40 6.48
N THR A 40 13.72 -9.93 6.21
CA THR A 40 14.41 -8.92 7.04
C THR A 40 15.01 -7.81 6.17
N PRO A 41 14.51 -6.56 6.24
CA PRO A 41 13.41 -6.10 7.09
C PRO A 41 12.03 -6.57 6.59
N ALA A 42 11.20 -7.11 7.49
CA ALA A 42 9.83 -7.57 7.19
C ALA A 42 8.85 -6.43 6.91
N SER A 43 9.21 -5.23 7.35
CA SER A 43 8.37 -4.05 7.26
C SER A 43 9.21 -2.79 7.35
N GLY A 44 8.68 -1.70 6.82
CA GLY A 44 9.19 -0.36 7.08
C GLY A 44 8.05 0.65 7.11
N ASN A 45 8.37 1.90 7.39
CA ASN A 45 7.39 2.97 7.48
C ASN A 45 7.46 3.83 6.22
N THR A 46 6.29 4.09 5.63
CA THR A 46 6.14 5.11 4.60
C THR A 46 5.79 6.45 5.23
N THR A 47 6.06 7.54 4.52
CA THR A 47 5.51 8.86 4.81
C THR A 47 4.45 9.17 3.76
N TRP A 48 3.22 9.37 4.20
CA TRP A 48 2.11 9.76 3.34
C TRP A 48 2.10 11.28 3.16
N PRO A 49 2.18 11.82 1.94
CA PRO A 49 1.88 13.22 1.69
C PRO A 49 0.38 13.48 1.79
N ALA A 50 0.00 14.76 1.83
CA ALA A 50 -1.40 15.17 1.70
C ALA A 50 -1.98 14.68 0.37
N ALA A 51 -3.25 14.29 0.39
CA ALA A 51 -3.93 13.76 -0.78
C ALA A 51 -4.14 14.83 -1.86
N THR A 52 -4.04 14.42 -3.11
CA THR A 52 -4.29 15.23 -4.30
C THR A 52 -5.39 14.62 -5.14
N ASP A 53 -5.87 15.37 -6.14
CA ASP A 53 -6.84 14.84 -7.10
C ASP A 53 -6.17 13.80 -7.99
N GLY A 54 -6.76 12.61 -8.05
CA GLY A 54 -6.29 11.54 -8.92
C GLY A 54 -6.48 11.88 -10.40
N ALA A 55 -5.58 11.36 -11.23
CA ALA A 55 -5.60 11.53 -12.68
C ALA A 55 -5.56 10.16 -13.39
N GLY A 56 -5.86 10.14 -14.69
CA GLY A 56 -5.85 8.90 -15.49
C GLY A 56 -6.80 7.85 -14.93
N ALA A 57 -6.27 6.66 -14.60
CA ALA A 57 -7.04 5.56 -14.03
C ALA A 57 -7.63 5.86 -12.63
N ASP A 58 -7.09 6.87 -11.94
CA ASP A 58 -7.55 7.32 -10.62
C ASP A 58 -8.38 8.62 -10.70
N ALA A 59 -8.88 9.01 -11.87
CA ALA A 59 -9.72 10.18 -12.03
C ALA A 59 -10.98 10.12 -11.13
N GLY A 60 -11.18 11.17 -10.35
CA GLY A 60 -12.29 11.29 -9.38
C GLY A 60 -12.03 10.64 -8.02
N TYR A 61 -10.82 10.14 -7.77
CA TYR A 61 -10.37 9.71 -6.44
C TYR A 61 -9.52 10.80 -5.79
N GLY A 62 -9.47 10.82 -4.45
CA GLY A 62 -8.37 11.43 -3.71
C GLY A 62 -7.24 10.40 -3.64
N VAL A 63 -6.01 10.81 -3.93
CA VAL A 63 -4.86 9.91 -4.03
C VAL A 63 -3.72 10.43 -3.17
N SER A 64 -3.04 9.53 -2.47
CA SER A 64 -1.79 9.83 -1.76
C SER A 64 -0.80 8.70 -2.02
N GLN A 65 0.37 9.05 -2.57
CA GLN A 65 1.46 8.12 -2.83
C GLN A 65 2.51 8.29 -1.75
N GLY A 66 2.74 7.24 -0.96
CA GLY A 66 3.69 7.27 0.13
C GLY A 66 5.14 7.21 -0.35
N SER A 67 6.08 7.54 0.53
CA SER A 67 7.51 7.35 0.27
C SER A 67 7.85 5.86 0.04
N PRO A 68 8.88 5.55 -0.78
CA PRO A 68 9.38 4.19 -0.94
C PRO A 68 9.76 3.56 0.41
N VAL A 69 9.43 2.28 0.57
CA VAL A 69 9.83 1.46 1.71
C VAL A 69 10.68 0.31 1.20
N THR A 70 11.97 0.35 1.53
CA THR A 70 12.90 -0.73 1.17
C THR A 70 12.67 -1.94 2.06
N LEU A 71 12.36 -3.07 1.43
CA LEU A 71 12.23 -4.37 2.04
C LEU A 71 13.22 -5.34 1.37
N GLN A 72 13.49 -6.45 2.03
CA GLN A 72 14.13 -7.60 1.40
C GLN A 72 13.06 -8.62 1.09
N GLY A 73 13.24 -9.50 0.11
CA GLY A 73 12.41 -10.68 -0.01
C GLY A 73 13.24 -11.92 -0.33
N PRO A 74 12.80 -13.10 0.12
CA PRO A 74 13.49 -14.34 -0.11
C PRO A 74 13.33 -14.82 -1.55
N ALA A 75 14.24 -15.70 -1.98
CA ALA A 75 14.23 -16.30 -3.29
C ALA A 75 12.90 -17.02 -3.60
N GLY A 76 12.47 -16.99 -4.86
CA GLY A 76 11.31 -17.73 -5.36
C GLY A 76 9.94 -17.19 -4.93
N LYS A 77 9.88 -16.01 -4.30
CA LYS A 77 8.62 -15.35 -3.96
C LYS A 77 8.17 -14.38 -5.04
N VAL A 78 6.86 -14.26 -5.19
CA VAL A 78 6.24 -13.18 -5.97
C VAL A 78 5.72 -12.17 -4.96
N VAL A 79 6.10 -10.90 -5.10
CA VAL A 79 5.49 -9.81 -4.34
C VAL A 79 4.44 -9.17 -5.24
N GLY A 80 3.17 -9.39 -4.91
CA GLY A 80 2.04 -8.84 -5.67
C GLY A 80 1.24 -7.81 -4.89
N TRP A 81 1.43 -7.76 -3.58
CA TRP A 81 0.57 -7.02 -2.67
C TRP A 81 1.37 -6.38 -1.54
N TYR A 82 0.81 -5.36 -0.93
CA TYR A 82 1.31 -4.80 0.31
C TYR A 82 0.20 -4.64 1.35
N GLY A 83 0.60 -4.78 2.61
CA GLY A 83 -0.27 -4.55 3.76
C GLY A 83 0.04 -3.20 4.41
N VAL A 84 -0.98 -2.51 4.91
CA VAL A 84 -0.84 -1.30 5.71
C VAL A 84 -1.30 -1.57 7.13
N TRP A 85 -0.48 -1.18 8.10
CA TRP A 85 -0.67 -1.46 9.51
C TRP A 85 -0.58 -0.20 10.36
N ASN A 86 -1.24 -0.25 11.52
CA ASN A 86 -0.99 0.65 12.65
C ASN A 86 -0.41 -0.17 13.80
N GLY A 87 0.91 -0.09 13.98
CA GLY A 87 1.64 -0.98 14.87
C GLY A 87 1.47 -2.45 14.46
N SER A 88 0.79 -3.23 15.31
CA SER A 88 0.45 -4.64 15.07
C SER A 88 -0.94 -4.86 14.46
N LYS A 89 -1.76 -3.80 14.33
CA LYS A 89 -3.10 -3.91 13.79
C LYS A 89 -3.10 -3.75 12.28
N PHE A 90 -3.52 -4.80 11.57
CA PHE A 90 -3.74 -4.74 10.13
C PHE A 90 -4.92 -3.81 9.82
N LEU A 91 -4.77 -2.98 8.78
CA LEU A 91 -5.83 -2.06 8.34
C LEU A 91 -6.40 -2.43 6.98
N ARG A 92 -5.53 -2.72 6.01
CA ARG A 92 -5.91 -2.93 4.60
C ARG A 92 -4.77 -3.57 3.81
N GLY A 93 -5.13 -4.27 2.75
CA GLY A 93 -4.23 -4.77 1.73
C GLY A 93 -4.51 -4.10 0.39
N HIS A 94 -3.48 -3.94 -0.43
CA HIS A 94 -3.60 -3.40 -1.77
C HIS A 94 -2.67 -4.15 -2.72
N ALA A 95 -3.11 -4.33 -3.97
CA ALA A 95 -2.24 -4.83 -5.02
C ALA A 95 -1.17 -3.78 -5.33
N LEU A 96 0.02 -4.25 -5.66
CA LEU A 96 1.04 -3.40 -6.28
C LEU A 96 0.61 -3.08 -7.71
N ASP A 97 0.94 -1.88 -8.19
CA ASP A 97 0.72 -1.50 -9.59
C ASP A 97 1.45 -2.46 -10.54
N GLN A 98 2.60 -2.97 -10.11
CA GLN A 98 3.35 -4.03 -10.80
C GLN A 98 3.85 -5.06 -9.79
N SER A 99 3.52 -6.33 -10.01
CA SER A 99 4.09 -7.43 -9.24
C SER A 99 5.56 -7.64 -9.60
N MET A 100 6.35 -8.09 -8.64
CA MET A 100 7.75 -8.47 -8.85
C MET A 100 7.97 -9.94 -8.49
N THR A 101 8.78 -10.64 -9.27
CA THR A 101 9.22 -12.01 -8.95
C THR A 101 10.66 -11.97 -8.49
N ILE A 102 10.92 -12.51 -7.30
CA ILE A 102 12.26 -12.64 -6.75
C ILE A 102 12.88 -13.93 -7.28
N GLY A 103 14.03 -13.81 -7.92
CA GLY A 103 14.76 -14.92 -8.53
C GLY A 103 15.37 -15.88 -7.51
N SER A 104 16.51 -16.47 -7.85
CA SER A 104 17.18 -17.49 -7.05
C SER A 104 17.86 -16.98 -5.78
N ASN A 105 18.05 -15.67 -5.64
CA ASN A 105 18.69 -15.05 -4.49
C ASN A 105 17.75 -14.03 -3.84
N PRO A 106 17.85 -13.82 -2.51
CA PRO A 106 17.18 -12.71 -1.87
C PRO A 106 17.60 -11.38 -2.48
N VAL A 107 16.62 -10.48 -2.68
CA VAL A 107 16.87 -9.14 -3.23
C VAL A 107 16.21 -8.08 -2.37
N ASN A 108 16.82 -6.91 -2.34
CA ASN A 108 16.17 -5.73 -1.82
C ASN A 108 15.29 -5.11 -2.91
N PHE A 109 14.15 -4.59 -2.50
CA PHE A 109 13.21 -3.92 -3.39
C PHE A 109 12.45 -2.84 -2.63
N ASP A 110 11.91 -1.90 -3.38
CA ASP A 110 11.11 -0.82 -2.83
C ASP A 110 9.63 -1.04 -3.11
N ILE A 111 8.80 -0.88 -2.08
CA ILE A 111 7.36 -0.70 -2.24
C ILE A 111 7.06 0.79 -2.07
N THR A 112 6.49 1.40 -3.10
CA THR A 112 5.92 2.75 -3.03
C THR A 112 4.40 2.63 -2.92
N PRO A 113 3.83 2.66 -1.70
CA PRO A 113 2.42 2.37 -1.51
C PRO A 113 1.55 3.53 -2.02
N LYS A 114 0.36 3.21 -2.54
CA LYS A 114 -0.58 4.21 -3.08
C LYS A 114 -1.95 4.02 -2.46
N ALA A 115 -2.41 5.02 -1.72
CA ALA A 115 -3.78 5.07 -1.22
C ALA A 115 -4.65 5.82 -2.23
N ARG A 116 -5.87 5.33 -2.44
CA ARG A 116 -6.91 6.05 -3.17
C ARG A 116 -8.24 5.91 -2.44
N PHE A 117 -9.04 6.97 -2.48
CA PHE A 117 -10.37 6.99 -1.86
C PHE A 117 -11.37 7.70 -2.77
N LYS A 118 -12.59 7.16 -2.81
CA LYS A 118 -13.73 7.78 -3.48
C LYS A 118 -14.98 7.56 -2.66
N GLY A 119 -15.58 8.66 -2.20
CA GLY A 119 -16.77 8.64 -1.38
C GLY A 119 -18.02 8.31 -2.20
N GLY A 120 -18.91 7.53 -1.60
CA GLY A 120 -20.18 7.15 -2.23
C GLY A 120 -20.09 6.01 -3.25
N GLN A 121 -18.98 5.26 -3.25
CA GLN A 121 -18.84 3.97 -3.95
C GLN A 121 -18.87 2.79 -2.98
#